data_AF-A0A4U2YNF8-F1
#
_entry.id   AF-A0A4U2YNF8-F1
#
_cell.length_a   1.000
_cell.length_b   1.000
_cell.length_c   1.000
_cell.angle_alpha   90.00
_cell.angle_beta   90.00
_cell.angle_gamma   90.00
#
_symmetry.space_group_name_H-M   'P 1'
#
loop_
_entity.id
_entity.type
_entity.pdbx_description
1 polymer ?
#
loop_
_entity_poly.entity_id
_entity_poly.type
_entity_poly.pdbx_seq_one_letter_code
_entity_poly.pdbx_strand_id
1 'polypeptide(L)'
;MTWTSPRRDLVLQDVLAEVDRRLDGHLPMDVEGVGQTFRDEQTLADVLQVRWQAALAAQVERALAEAPDDPESAVVRAWRRTVRALPGVRMVLDGDWERAEGQRRVTLERRRARQHQWLAQRAGFVVTDHPVDEAAVEFGSALEAEGRRYYRPGQRPSPPPLLKRLKAVLAA
;
A
#
# COMPACT_ATOMS: atom_id res chain seq x y z
N MET A 1 -33.24 -13.06 21.98
CA MET A 1 -31.79 -12.76 21.86
C MET A 1 -31.55 -12.30 20.43
N THR A 2 -31.30 -11.01 20.21
CA THR A 2 -30.99 -10.48 18.87
C THR A 2 -29.50 -10.71 18.59
N TRP A 3 -29.21 -11.70 17.76
CA TRP A 3 -27.89 -11.88 17.16
C TRP A 3 -27.65 -10.72 16.19
N THR A 4 -27.02 -9.64 16.66
CA THR A 4 -26.63 -8.54 15.78
C THR A 4 -25.19 -8.78 15.38
N SER A 5 -24.97 -9.30 14.17
CA SER A 5 -23.62 -9.45 13.62
C SER A 5 -22.92 -8.08 13.60
N PRO A 6 -21.64 -8.00 13.99
CA PRO A 6 -20.91 -6.74 13.99
C PRO A 6 -20.85 -6.16 12.58
N ARG A 7 -20.95 -4.83 12.51
CA ARG A 7 -20.91 -4.10 11.24
C ARG A 7 -19.50 -4.13 10.66
N ARG A 8 -19.34 -4.73 9.49
CA ARG A 8 -18.05 -4.94 8.82
C ARG A 8 -17.23 -3.65 8.66
N ASP A 9 -17.88 -2.53 8.39
CA ASP A 9 -17.24 -1.22 8.26
C ASP A 9 -16.62 -0.73 9.58
N LEU A 10 -17.31 -0.92 10.71
CA LEU A 10 -16.80 -0.55 12.03
C LEU A 10 -15.63 -1.45 12.43
N VAL A 11 -15.76 -2.77 12.25
CA VAL A 11 -14.67 -3.72 12.53
C VAL A 11 -13.43 -3.39 11.68
N LEU A 12 -13.61 -3.02 10.41
CA LEU A 12 -12.47 -2.61 9.57
C LEU A 12 -11.84 -1.30 10.06
N GLN A 13 -12.62 -0.34 10.57
CA GLN A 13 -12.07 0.88 11.16
C GLN A 13 -11.23 0.57 12.40
N ASP A 14 -11.70 -0.32 13.27
CA ASP A 14 -10.97 -0.75 14.46
C ASP A 14 -9.69 -1.51 14.10
N VAL A 15 -9.75 -2.41 13.11
CA VAL A 15 -8.56 -3.07 12.56
C VAL A 15 -7.55 -2.04 12.05
N LEU A 16 -8.00 -1.04 11.27
CA LEU A 16 -7.10 -0.02 10.72
C LEU A 16 -6.45 0.82 11.81
N ALA A 17 -7.20 1.20 12.85
CA ALA A 17 -6.66 1.89 14.01
C ALA A 17 -5.63 1.02 14.73
N GLU A 18 -5.90 -0.27 14.88
CA GLU A 18 -5.05 -1.19 15.63
C GLU A 18 -3.73 -1.50 14.91
N VAL A 19 -3.75 -1.74 13.59
CA VAL A 19 -2.50 -1.95 12.84
C VAL A 19 -1.61 -0.71 12.85
N ASP A 20 -2.21 0.49 12.83
CA ASP A 20 -1.49 1.76 12.93
C ASP A 20 -0.97 2.03 14.36
N ARG A 21 -1.63 1.48 15.39
CA ARG A 21 -1.19 1.55 16.78
C ARG A 21 -0.03 0.62 17.04
N ARG A 22 -0.09 -0.63 16.56
CA ARG A 22 0.93 -1.66 16.82
C ARG A 22 2.19 -1.46 16.00
N LEU A 23 2.05 -1.19 14.70
CA LEU A 23 3.17 -1.17 13.75
C LEU A 23 4.13 -2.35 13.99
N ASP A 24 3.59 -3.57 14.08
CA ASP A 24 4.35 -4.81 14.33
C ASP A 24 4.27 -5.81 13.15
N GLY A 25 3.46 -5.52 12.13
CA GLY A 25 3.33 -6.33 10.92
C GLY A 25 2.51 -7.60 11.12
N HIS A 26 1.80 -7.72 12.24
CA HIS A 26 0.88 -8.82 12.52
C HIS A 26 -0.57 -8.41 12.23
N LEU A 27 -1.37 -9.36 11.74
CA LEU A 27 -2.81 -9.17 11.60
C LEU A 27 -3.44 -9.10 13.00
N PRO A 28 -4.27 -8.09 13.30
CA PRO A 28 -4.84 -7.91 14.63
C PRO A 28 -6.09 -8.79 14.79
N MET A 29 -5.90 -10.11 14.80
CA MET A 29 -6.99 -11.10 14.90
C MET A 29 -7.71 -11.06 16.26
N ASP A 30 -7.11 -10.42 17.24
CA ASP A 30 -7.63 -10.21 18.59
C ASP A 30 -8.53 -8.97 18.72
N VAL A 31 -8.70 -8.17 17.65
CA VAL A 31 -9.68 -7.08 17.64
C VAL A 31 -11.10 -7.64 17.67
N GLU A 32 -11.95 -7.05 18.50
CA GLU A 32 -13.34 -7.47 18.69
C GLU A 32 -14.10 -7.51 17.34
N GLY A 33 -14.84 -8.58 17.11
CA GLY A 33 -15.63 -8.76 15.89
C GLY A 33 -14.86 -9.25 14.65
N VAL A 34 -13.51 -9.29 14.66
CA VAL A 34 -12.71 -9.76 13.52
C VAL A 34 -13.04 -11.21 13.17
N GLY A 35 -12.98 -12.13 14.14
CA GLY A 35 -13.26 -13.54 13.91
C GLY A 35 -14.71 -13.85 13.49
N GLN A 36 -15.64 -12.92 13.72
CA GLN A 36 -17.03 -13.04 13.28
C GLN A 36 -17.26 -12.45 11.89
N THR A 37 -16.42 -11.49 11.49
CA THR A 37 -16.57 -10.69 10.26
C THR A 37 -15.75 -11.25 9.11
N PHE A 38 -14.55 -11.74 9.39
CA PHE A 38 -13.62 -12.26 8.40
C PHE A 38 -13.42 -13.75 8.63
N ARG A 39 -13.47 -14.53 7.54
CA ARG A 39 -13.37 -15.99 7.60
C ARG A 39 -12.07 -16.45 8.24
N ASP A 40 -10.98 -15.78 7.91
CA ASP A 40 -9.61 -16.14 8.28
C ASP A 40 -8.67 -14.95 8.11
N GLU A 41 -7.42 -15.13 8.55
CA GLU A 41 -6.33 -14.15 8.40
C GLU A 41 -6.11 -13.74 6.94
N GLN A 42 -6.22 -14.68 6.00
CA GLN A 42 -5.99 -14.41 4.58
C GLN A 42 -7.04 -13.47 4.01
N THR A 43 -8.30 -13.65 4.41
CA THR A 43 -9.42 -12.80 4.03
C THR A 43 -9.21 -11.39 4.57
N LEU A 44 -8.72 -11.25 5.81
CA LEU A 44 -8.40 -9.93 6.38
C LEU A 44 -7.23 -9.27 5.64
N ALA A 45 -6.14 -10.00 5.38
CA ALA A 45 -5.00 -9.50 4.61
C ALA A 45 -5.41 -9.03 3.20
N ASP A 46 -6.30 -9.77 2.54
CA ASP A 46 -6.81 -9.40 1.22
C ASP A 46 -7.68 -8.13 1.26
N VAL A 47 -8.47 -7.93 2.31
CA VAL A 47 -9.21 -6.67 2.53
C VAL A 47 -8.25 -5.50 2.73
N LEU A 48 -7.21 -5.69 3.55
CA LEU A 48 -6.16 -4.68 3.77
C LEU A 48 -5.39 -4.36 2.48
N GLN A 49 -5.14 -5.36 1.63
CA GLN A 49 -4.57 -5.14 0.32
C GLN A 49 -5.49 -4.28 -0.56
N VAL A 50 -6.79 -4.57 -0.63
CA VAL A 50 -7.74 -3.77 -1.42
C VAL A 50 -7.74 -2.32 -0.93
N ARG A 51 -7.72 -2.11 0.40
CA ARG A 51 -7.61 -0.78 1.01
C ARG A 51 -6.33 -0.05 0.62
N TRP A 52 -5.20 -0.76 0.60
CA TRP A 52 -3.91 -0.23 0.15
C TRP A 52 -3.96 0.16 -1.33
N GLN A 53 -4.46 -0.71 -2.22
CA GLN A 53 -4.56 -0.44 -3.65
C GLN A 53 -5.44 0.77 -3.96
N ALA A 54 -6.61 0.87 -3.32
CA ALA A 54 -7.52 2.00 -3.50
C ALA A 54 -6.87 3.32 -3.05
N ALA A 55 -6.14 3.31 -1.93
CA ALA A 55 -5.42 4.50 -1.47
C ALA A 55 -4.28 4.88 -2.41
N LEU A 56 -3.52 3.89 -2.89
CA LEU A 56 -2.42 4.10 -3.83
C LEU A 56 -2.92 4.69 -5.15
N ALA A 57 -3.98 4.12 -5.72
CA ALA A 57 -4.63 4.65 -6.92
C ALA A 57 -5.02 6.13 -6.73
N ALA A 58 -5.74 6.45 -5.66
CA ALA A 58 -6.15 7.83 -5.38
C ALA A 58 -4.96 8.80 -5.21
N GLN A 59 -3.86 8.36 -4.58
CA GLN A 59 -2.66 9.18 -4.45
C GLN A 59 -1.92 9.36 -5.76
N VAL A 60 -1.89 8.34 -6.63
CA VAL A 60 -1.27 8.41 -7.96
C VAL A 60 -2.03 9.40 -8.84
N GLU A 61 -3.37 9.29 -8.92
CA GLU A 61 -4.18 10.25 -9.67
C GLU A 61 -3.94 11.69 -9.22
N ARG A 62 -3.94 11.91 -7.90
CA ARG A 62 -3.65 13.24 -7.34
C ARG A 62 -2.24 13.72 -7.69
N ALA A 63 -1.23 12.87 -7.53
CA ALA A 63 0.15 13.26 -7.77
C ALA A 63 0.44 13.56 -9.25
N LEU A 64 -0.21 12.83 -10.17
CA LEU A 64 -0.13 13.08 -11.61
C LEU A 64 -0.82 14.39 -11.99
N ALA A 65 -1.97 14.70 -11.39
CA ALA A 65 -2.64 15.99 -11.59
C ALA A 65 -1.81 17.18 -11.08
N GLU A 66 -1.04 16.99 -10.00
CA GLU A 66 -0.14 18.02 -9.43
C GLU A 66 1.12 18.27 -10.28
N ALA A 67 1.58 17.28 -11.04
CA ALA A 67 2.82 17.35 -11.83
C ALA A 67 2.75 16.41 -13.05
N PRO A 68 2.00 16.80 -14.10
CA PRO A 68 1.77 15.93 -15.26
C PRO A 68 3.05 15.66 -16.08
N ASP A 69 4.02 16.58 -16.04
CA ASP A 69 5.26 16.49 -16.84
C ASP A 69 6.35 15.61 -16.20
N ASP A 70 6.12 15.08 -14.99
CA ASP A 70 7.05 14.20 -14.27
C ASP A 70 6.30 13.03 -13.59
N PRO A 71 5.79 12.07 -14.41
CA PRO A 71 4.93 10.99 -13.94
C PRO A 71 5.68 9.98 -13.06
N GLU A 72 6.97 9.74 -13.29
CA GLU A 72 7.80 8.86 -12.46
C GLU A 72 7.88 9.37 -11.02
N SER A 73 8.29 10.64 -10.83
CA SER A 73 8.37 11.21 -9.49
C SER A 73 6.99 11.37 -8.86
N ALA A 74 5.94 11.60 -9.66
CA ALA A 74 4.55 11.61 -9.18
C ALA A 74 4.16 10.26 -8.56
N VAL A 75 4.45 9.15 -9.25
CA VAL A 75 4.20 7.79 -8.73
C VAL A 75 5.00 7.52 -7.45
N VAL A 76 6.28 7.90 -7.40
CA VAL A 76 7.11 7.77 -6.18
C VAL A 76 6.53 8.59 -5.01
N ARG A 77 6.12 9.83 -5.26
CA ARG A 77 5.47 10.70 -4.25
C ARG A 77 4.16 10.10 -3.77
N ALA A 78 3.34 9.58 -4.68
CA ALA A 78 2.08 8.92 -4.37
C ALA A 78 2.31 7.73 -3.44
N TRP A 79 3.25 6.85 -3.78
CA TRP A 79 3.61 5.70 -2.95
C TRP A 79 4.00 6.14 -1.52
N ARG A 80 4.87 7.16 -1.39
CA ARG A 80 5.27 7.72 -0.09
C ARG A 80 4.09 8.31 0.69
N ARG A 81 3.15 8.98 0.01
CA ARG A 81 1.93 9.51 0.64
C ARG A 81 1.02 8.39 1.12
N THR A 82 0.88 7.31 0.35
CA THR A 82 0.10 6.13 0.75
C THR A 82 0.68 5.45 1.99
N VAL A 83 2.00 5.25 2.06
CA VAL A 83 2.64 4.71 3.27
C VAL A 83 2.41 5.61 4.49
N ARG A 84 2.50 6.94 4.33
CA ARG A 84 2.19 7.87 5.45
C ARG A 84 0.74 7.77 5.91
N ALA A 85 -0.19 7.55 4.97
CA ALA A 85 -1.61 7.46 5.27
C ALA A 85 -2.02 6.11 5.86
N LEU A 86 -1.29 5.04 5.55
CA LEU A 86 -1.60 3.66 5.95
C LEU A 86 -0.33 2.88 6.38
N PRO A 87 0.43 3.36 7.37
CA PRO A 87 1.70 2.75 7.75
C PRO A 87 1.51 1.33 8.30
N GLY A 88 0.49 1.10 9.15
CA GLY A 88 0.20 -0.21 9.71
C GLY A 88 -0.23 -1.22 8.64
N VAL A 89 -1.07 -0.79 7.69
CA VAL A 89 -1.46 -1.63 6.55
C VAL A 89 -0.26 -2.04 5.73
N ARG A 90 0.62 -1.09 5.35
CA ARG A 90 1.84 -1.41 4.59
C ARG A 90 2.70 -2.44 5.33
N MET A 91 2.81 -2.28 6.64
CA MET A 91 3.61 -3.17 7.48
C MET A 91 3.03 -4.57 7.57
N VAL A 92 1.71 -4.72 7.74
CA VAL A 92 1.04 -6.02 7.69
C VAL A 92 1.23 -6.70 6.34
N LEU A 93 1.12 -5.96 5.24
CA LEU A 93 1.32 -6.51 3.90
C LEU A 93 2.78 -6.91 3.61
N ASP A 94 3.75 -6.16 4.15
CA ASP A 94 5.16 -6.56 4.11
C ASP A 94 5.42 -7.81 4.94
N GLY A 95 4.84 -7.91 6.15
CA GLY A 95 4.96 -9.10 6.99
C GLY A 95 4.28 -10.35 6.40
N ASP A 96 3.11 -10.19 5.76
CA ASP A 96 2.44 -11.27 5.01
C ASP A 96 3.33 -11.75 3.86
N TRP A 97 3.98 -10.83 3.15
CA TRP A 97 4.93 -11.19 2.09
C TRP A 97 6.13 -11.98 2.61
N GLU A 98 6.70 -11.58 3.74
CA GLU A 98 7.86 -12.24 4.36
C GLU A 98 7.53 -13.65 4.86
N ARG A 99 6.31 -13.87 5.37
CA ARG A 99 5.86 -15.17 5.90
C ARG A 99 5.18 -16.07 4.86
N ALA A 100 4.86 -15.55 3.67
CA ALA A 100 4.11 -16.31 2.68
C ALA A 100 4.92 -17.47 2.09
N GLU A 101 4.32 -18.65 2.10
CA GLU A 101 4.86 -19.88 1.53
C GLU A 101 3.86 -20.54 0.56
N GLY A 102 4.36 -21.51 -0.23
CA GLY A 102 3.55 -22.34 -1.13
C GLY A 102 2.62 -21.53 -2.04
N GLN A 103 1.33 -21.89 -2.04
CA GLN A 103 0.33 -21.25 -2.90
C GLN A 103 0.08 -19.77 -2.54
N ARG A 104 0.22 -19.38 -1.26
CA ARG A 104 0.07 -17.97 -0.85
C ARG A 104 1.16 -17.12 -1.47
N ARG A 105 2.41 -17.60 -1.47
CA ARG A 105 3.54 -16.91 -2.08
C ARG A 105 3.31 -16.62 -3.55
N VAL A 106 2.90 -17.63 -4.32
CA VAL A 106 2.59 -17.51 -5.75
C VAL A 106 1.48 -16.47 -6.01
N THR A 107 0.45 -16.45 -5.17
CA THR A 107 -0.63 -15.45 -5.27
C THR A 107 -0.13 -14.03 -5.02
N LEU A 108 0.69 -13.84 -4.00
CA LEU A 108 1.26 -12.51 -3.69
C LEU A 108 2.25 -12.05 -4.76
N GLU A 109 3.05 -12.94 -5.33
CA GLU A 109 3.98 -12.63 -6.43
C GLU A 109 3.23 -12.09 -7.65
N ARG A 110 2.17 -12.78 -8.09
CA ARG A 110 1.32 -12.33 -9.21
C ARG A 110 0.68 -10.97 -8.92
N ARG A 111 0.19 -10.77 -7.70
CA ARG A 111 -0.42 -9.51 -7.28
C ARG A 111 0.60 -8.37 -7.26
N ARG A 112 1.83 -8.62 -6.81
CA ARG A 112 2.92 -7.64 -6.77
C ARG A 112 3.37 -7.28 -8.18
N ALA A 113 3.55 -8.25 -9.06
CA ALA A 113 3.86 -8.02 -10.48
C ALA A 113 2.79 -7.12 -11.14
N ARG A 114 1.50 -7.41 -10.92
CA ARG A 114 0.41 -6.56 -11.43
C ARG A 114 0.46 -5.13 -10.88
N GLN A 115 0.75 -4.96 -9.58
CA GLN A 115 0.92 -3.62 -9.02
C GLN A 115 2.10 -2.88 -9.66
N HIS A 116 3.24 -3.55 -9.86
CA HIS A 116 4.42 -2.96 -10.49
C HIS A 116 4.17 -2.56 -11.93
N GLN A 117 3.59 -3.44 -12.74
CA GLN A 117 3.19 -3.10 -14.11
C GLN A 117 2.18 -1.94 -14.13
N TRP A 118 1.25 -1.87 -13.18
CA TRP A 118 0.34 -0.73 -13.07
C TRP A 118 1.10 0.57 -12.72
N LEU A 119 2.04 0.54 -11.76
CA LEU A 119 2.87 1.70 -11.43
C LEU A 119 3.69 2.19 -12.64
N ALA A 120 4.26 1.27 -13.41
CA ALA A 120 4.98 1.60 -14.64
C ALA A 120 4.09 2.29 -15.67
N GLN A 121 2.88 1.79 -15.91
CA GLN A 121 1.91 2.44 -16.80
C GLN A 121 1.56 3.85 -16.33
N ARG A 122 1.33 4.04 -15.02
CA ARG A 122 1.04 5.37 -14.46
C ARG A 122 2.25 6.31 -14.52
N ALA A 123 3.46 5.76 -14.59
CA ALA A 123 4.70 6.50 -14.80
C ALA A 123 5.01 6.77 -16.29
N GLY A 124 4.11 6.43 -17.22
CA GLY A 124 4.28 6.68 -18.65
C GLY A 124 4.99 5.57 -19.42
N PHE A 125 5.30 4.44 -18.79
CA PHE A 125 5.85 3.28 -19.49
C PHE A 125 4.78 2.67 -20.41
N VAL A 126 5.13 2.45 -21.67
CA VAL A 126 4.25 1.80 -22.64
C VAL A 126 4.27 0.30 -22.40
N VAL A 127 3.13 -0.24 -21.97
CA VAL A 127 2.94 -1.68 -21.79
C VAL A 127 2.34 -2.25 -23.07
N THR A 128 2.99 -3.26 -23.64
CA THR A 128 2.38 -4.07 -24.70
C THR A 128 1.31 -4.98 -24.10
N ASP A 129 0.26 -5.32 -24.87
CA ASP A 129 -0.96 -6.02 -24.43
C ASP A 129 -0.73 -7.50 -24.04
N HIS A 130 0.28 -7.75 -23.21
CA HIS A 130 0.67 -9.04 -22.64
C HIS A 130 0.22 -9.14 -21.18
N PRO A 131 -0.11 -10.35 -20.70
CA PRO A 131 -0.70 -10.53 -19.38
C PRO A 131 0.21 -10.08 -18.22
N VAL A 132 1.53 -10.19 -18.39
CA VAL A 132 2.55 -9.54 -17.55
C VAL A 132 3.73 -9.12 -18.45
N ASP A 133 4.06 -7.85 -18.46
CA ASP A 133 5.24 -7.28 -19.14
C ASP A 133 6.39 -7.18 -18.13
N GLU A 134 7.43 -8.00 -18.31
CA GLU A 134 8.56 -8.09 -17.38
C GLU A 134 9.33 -6.77 -17.25
N ALA A 135 9.49 -6.02 -18.34
CA ALA A 135 10.18 -4.73 -18.31
C ALA A 135 9.36 -3.70 -17.54
N ALA A 136 8.04 -3.70 -17.70
CA ALA A 136 7.14 -2.87 -16.92
C ALA A 136 7.13 -3.26 -15.43
N VAL A 137 7.21 -4.56 -15.11
CA VAL A 137 7.34 -5.04 -13.72
C VAL A 137 8.65 -4.57 -13.10
N GLU A 138 9.77 -4.71 -13.81
CA GLU A 138 11.08 -4.25 -13.33
C GLU A 138 11.08 -2.74 -13.07
N PHE A 139 10.59 -1.95 -14.02
CA PHE A 139 10.51 -0.50 -13.90
C PHE A 139 9.60 -0.09 -12.72
N GLY A 140 8.41 -0.68 -12.61
CA GLY A 140 7.50 -0.41 -11.50
C GLY A 140 8.05 -0.83 -10.13
N SER A 141 8.82 -1.92 -10.08
CA SER A 141 9.53 -2.36 -8.89
C SER A 141 10.60 -1.35 -8.46
N ALA A 142 11.34 -0.77 -9.41
CA ALA A 142 12.32 0.29 -9.15
C ALA A 142 11.66 1.55 -8.56
N LEU A 143 10.49 1.95 -9.07
CA LEU A 143 9.72 3.07 -8.53
C LEU A 143 9.26 2.80 -7.07
N GLU A 144 8.76 1.59 -6.79
CA GLU A 144 8.44 1.18 -5.42
C GLU A 144 9.69 1.22 -4.52
N ALA A 145 10.83 0.70 -4.99
CA ALA A 145 12.08 0.69 -4.24
C ALA A 145 12.56 2.11 -3.90
N GLU A 146 12.47 3.04 -4.84
CA GLU A 146 12.75 4.47 -4.60
C GLU A 146 11.77 5.07 -3.58
N GLY A 147 10.49 4.72 -3.66
CA GLY A 147 9.49 5.07 -2.66
C GLY A 147 9.89 4.58 -1.26
N ARG A 148 10.32 3.32 -1.16
CA ARG A 148 10.69 2.61 0.08
C ARG A 148 11.91 3.20 0.79
N ARG A 149 12.81 3.93 0.12
CA ARG A 149 13.98 4.55 0.76
C ARG A 149 13.63 5.44 1.97
N TYR A 150 12.40 5.94 2.05
CA TYR A 150 11.88 6.79 3.13
C TYR A 150 10.99 6.06 4.13
N TYR A 151 10.75 4.76 3.92
CA TYR A 151 9.94 3.90 4.77
C TYR A 151 10.86 3.08 5.67
N ARG A 152 10.61 3.14 6.98
CA ARG A 152 11.25 2.30 7.98
C ARG A 152 10.17 1.46 8.66
N PRO A 153 10.15 0.14 8.49
CA PRO A 153 9.22 -0.74 9.20
C PRO A 153 9.25 -0.48 10.71
N GLY A 154 8.09 -0.55 11.36
CA GLY A 154 7.93 -0.27 12.80
C GLY A 154 8.00 1.22 13.18
N GLN A 155 8.20 2.13 12.23
CA GLN A 155 8.24 3.57 12.51
C GLN A 155 7.19 4.29 11.68
N ARG A 156 6.45 5.20 12.33
CA ARG A 156 5.54 6.09 11.61
C ARG A 156 6.38 7.02 10.73
N PRO A 157 6.13 7.08 9.40
CA PRO A 157 6.93 7.94 8.56
C PRO A 157 6.65 9.41 8.91
N SER A 158 7.70 10.13 9.34
CA SER A 158 7.59 11.57 9.61
C SER A 158 7.57 12.38 8.31
N PRO A 159 6.77 13.47 8.24
CA PRO A 159 6.86 14.40 7.12
C PRO A 159 8.25 15.07 7.10
N PRO A 160 8.76 15.49 5.92
CA PRO A 160 10.01 16.23 5.86
C PRO A 160 9.88 17.55 6.64
N PRO A 161 10.94 17.99 7.33
CA PRO A 161 10.92 19.21 8.13
C PRO A 161 10.56 20.44 7.27
N LEU A 162 9.84 21.40 7.86
CA LEU A 162 9.28 22.59 7.20
C LEU A 162 10.30 23.34 6.33
N LEU A 163 11.56 23.45 6.78
CA LEU A 163 12.65 24.10 6.04
C LEU A 163 12.95 23.43 4.70
N LYS A 164 12.83 22.10 4.61
CA LYS A 164 13.04 21.37 3.35
C LYS A 164 11.86 21.55 2.38
N ARG A 165 10.65 21.77 2.91
CA ARG A 165 9.46 22.10 2.11
C ARG A 165 9.56 23.50 1.51
N LEU A 166 10.00 24.49 2.31
CA LEU A 166 10.19 25.87 1.84
C LEU A 166 11.27 25.98 0.76
N LYS A 167 12.40 25.26 0.93
CA LYS A 167 13.46 25.24 -0.10
C LYS A 167 13.00 24.61 -1.42
N ALA A 168 12.15 23.58 -1.38
CA ALA A 168 11.63 22.94 -2.59
C ALA A 168 10.65 23.84 -3.36
N VAL A 169 9.89 24.68 -2.66
CA VAL A 169 8.97 25.66 -3.28
C VAL A 169 9.71 26.85 -3.90
N LEU A 170 10.87 27.22 -3.36
CA LEU A 170 11.69 28.32 -3.87
C LEU A 170 12.64 27.91 -5.02
N ALA A 171 12.80 26.60 -5.27
CA ALA A 171 13.68 26.06 -6.31
C ALA A 171 12.91 25.56 -7.55
N ALA A 172 11.58 25.66 -7.54
CA ALA A 172 10.68 25.41 -8.66
C ALA A 172 10.14 26.76 -9.18
#